data_AF-A0A381QCF2-F1
#
_entry.id   AF-A0A381QCF2-F1
#
_cell.length_a   1.000
_cell.length_b   1.000
_cell.length_c   1.000
_cell.angle_alpha   90.00
_cell.angle_beta   90.00
_cell.angle_gamma   90.00
#
_symmetry.space_group_name_H-M   'P 1'
#
loop_
_entity.id
_entity.type
_entity.pdbx_description
1 polymer ?
#
loop_
_entity_poly.entity_id
_entity_poly.type
_entity_poly.pdbx_seq_one_letter_code
_entity_poly.pdbx_strand_id
1 'polypeptide(L)'
;MNKLWDDLKDNMKEWGASAVEKAEEISRVAVAKGEEFTKISKIKIEILQLQKEKSKHYEKLGGLVYHHAQDDNMANFTGNTEFFEIIKQINKIGREIIKKEQNIIEIKKAYGIEDSDIDKNYHYQKDDGLTEEE
;
A
#
# COMPACT_ATOMS: atom_id res chain seq x y z
N MET A 1 6.80 -60.50 15.15
CA MET A 1 6.01 -59.30 14.79
C MET A 1 6.99 -58.19 14.43
N ASN A 2 6.62 -57.18 13.61
CA ASN A 2 7.07 -55.77 13.78
C ASN A 2 7.25 -54.95 12.48
N LYS A 3 7.45 -55.51 11.28
CA LYS A 3 7.64 -54.68 10.07
C LYS A 3 6.51 -53.69 9.79
N LEU A 4 5.25 -54.13 9.84
CA LEU A 4 4.08 -53.26 9.62
C LEU A 4 3.93 -52.14 10.69
N TRP A 5 4.37 -52.39 11.92
CA TRP A 5 4.33 -51.40 13.01
C TRP A 5 5.48 -50.41 12.91
N ASP A 6 6.67 -50.88 12.52
CA ASP A 6 7.84 -50.05 12.26
C ASP A 6 7.59 -49.15 11.03
N ASP A 7 7.05 -49.71 9.93
CA ASP A 7 6.66 -48.95 8.72
C ASP A 7 5.60 -47.88 9.02
N LEU A 8 4.62 -48.17 9.89
CA LEU A 8 3.62 -47.19 10.33
C LEU A 8 4.26 -46.04 11.13
N LYS A 9 5.17 -46.39 12.05
CA LYS A 9 5.86 -45.43 12.90
C LYS A 9 6.78 -44.51 12.09
N ASP A 10 7.44 -45.05 11.07
CA ASP A 10 8.31 -44.29 10.18
C ASP A 10 7.50 -43.36 9.27
N ASN A 11 6.39 -43.82 8.69
CA ASN A 11 5.45 -42.95 7.97
C ASN A 11 4.89 -41.82 8.85
N MET A 12 4.52 -42.11 10.10
CA MET A 12 4.00 -41.10 11.03
C MET A 12 5.06 -40.04 11.39
N LYS A 13 6.33 -40.44 11.52
CA LYS A 13 7.44 -39.50 11.73
C LYS A 13 7.68 -38.62 10.51
N GLU A 14 7.69 -39.20 9.31
CA GLU A 14 7.84 -38.44 8.06
C GLU A 14 6.68 -37.46 7.85
N TRP A 15 5.44 -37.87 8.17
CA TRP A 15 4.28 -36.98 8.12
C TRP A 15 4.36 -35.86 9.15
N GLY A 16 4.80 -36.17 10.38
CA GLY A 16 5.04 -35.17 11.41
C GLY A 16 6.10 -34.15 10.98
N ALA A 17 7.23 -34.61 10.45
CA ALA A 17 8.30 -33.76 9.95
C ALA A 17 7.84 -32.90 8.75
N SER A 18 7.14 -33.49 7.79
CA SER A 18 6.59 -32.77 6.63
C SER A 18 5.51 -31.75 7.02
N ALA A 19 4.70 -32.04 8.04
CA ALA A 19 3.71 -31.09 8.57
C ALA A 19 4.36 -29.88 9.24
N VAL A 20 5.43 -30.10 10.03
CA VAL A 20 6.20 -29.02 10.66
C VAL A 20 6.87 -28.15 9.60
N GLU A 21 7.55 -28.74 8.62
CA GLU A 21 8.19 -28.00 7.52
C GLU A 21 7.17 -27.16 6.72
N LYS A 22 5.99 -27.71 6.43
CA LYS A 22 4.91 -26.97 5.78
C LYS A 22 4.39 -25.82 6.65
N ALA A 23 4.24 -26.03 7.95
CA ALA A 23 3.80 -24.98 8.88
C ALA A 23 4.82 -23.84 8.97
N GLU A 24 6.12 -24.16 9.03
CA GLU A 24 7.19 -23.17 8.99
C GLU A 24 7.19 -22.37 7.69
N GLU A 25 7.01 -23.03 6.55
CA GLU A 25 6.95 -22.34 5.26
C GLU A 25 5.73 -21.40 5.16
N ILE A 26 4.55 -21.86 5.59
CA ILE A 26 3.35 -21.02 5.68
C ILE A 26 3.61 -19.82 6.60
N SER A 27 4.27 -20.03 7.73
CA SER A 27 4.63 -18.97 8.68
C SER A 27 5.57 -17.94 8.05
N ARG A 28 6.63 -18.38 7.37
CA ARG A 28 7.57 -17.49 6.67
C ARG A 28 6.86 -16.65 5.59
N VAL A 29 6.02 -17.29 4.79
CA VAL A 29 5.24 -16.59 3.75
C VAL A 29 4.28 -15.57 4.37
N ALA A 30 3.62 -15.90 5.48
CA ALA A 30 2.72 -14.99 6.18
C ALA A 30 3.46 -13.77 6.73
N VAL A 31 4.64 -13.95 7.35
CA VAL A 31 5.49 -12.86 7.84
C VAL A 31 5.92 -11.96 6.69
N ALA A 32 6.40 -12.54 5.59
CA ALA A 32 6.81 -11.77 4.41
C ALA A 32 5.66 -10.94 3.84
N LYS A 33 4.45 -11.53 3.68
CA LYS A 33 3.26 -10.78 3.25
C LYS A 33 2.90 -9.66 4.24
N GLY A 34 3.06 -9.91 5.55
CA GLY A 34 2.85 -8.93 6.62
C GLY A 34 3.70 -7.67 6.47
N GLU A 35 5.01 -7.84 6.23
CA GLU A 35 5.93 -6.72 6.01
C GLU A 35 5.53 -5.87 4.78
N GLU A 36 5.09 -6.53 3.70
CA GLU A 36 4.65 -5.85 2.49
C GLU A 36 3.36 -5.03 2.70
N PHE A 37 2.43 -5.46 3.56
CA PHE A 37 1.27 -4.63 3.92
C PHE A 37 1.68 -3.30 4.55
N THR A 38 2.72 -3.32 5.39
CA THR A 38 3.25 -2.11 6.02
C THR A 38 3.90 -1.20 4.99
N LYS A 39 4.67 -1.78 4.05
CA LYS A 39 5.27 -1.02 2.93
C LYS A 39 4.19 -0.38 2.05
N ILE A 40 3.16 -1.12 1.66
CA ILE A 40 2.01 -0.59 0.91
C ILE A 40 1.33 0.55 1.67
N SER A 41 1.10 0.38 2.97
CA SER A 41 0.45 1.39 3.81
C SER A 41 1.26 2.69 3.88
N LYS A 42 2.59 2.58 4.01
CA LYS A 42 3.48 3.74 3.95
C LYS A 42 3.38 4.47 2.61
N ILE A 43 3.41 3.73 1.50
CA ILE A 43 3.27 4.32 0.15
C ILE A 43 1.91 5.02 -0.01
N LYS A 44 0.82 4.43 0.50
CA LYS A 44 -0.51 5.06 0.49
C LYS A 44 -0.53 6.40 1.25
N ILE A 45 0.11 6.47 2.42
CA ILE A 45 0.23 7.72 3.19
C ILE A 45 0.99 8.78 2.39
N GLU A 46 2.09 8.39 1.73
CA GLU A 46 2.85 9.30 0.87
C GLU A 46 2.01 9.81 -0.32
N ILE A 47 1.21 8.94 -0.95
CA ILE A 47 0.26 9.34 -2.00
C ILE A 47 -0.75 10.37 -1.45
N LEU A 48 -1.32 10.15 -0.27
CA LEU A 48 -2.24 11.11 0.35
C LEU A 48 -1.59 12.47 0.63
N GLN A 49 -0.32 12.49 1.04
CA GLN A 49 0.44 13.73 1.22
C GLN A 49 0.66 14.45 -0.11
N LEU A 50 1.05 13.74 -1.16
CA LEU A 50 1.21 14.29 -2.51
C LEU A 50 -0.11 14.81 -3.07
N GLN A 51 -1.24 14.13 -2.83
CA GLN A 51 -2.56 14.61 -3.22
C GLN A 51 -2.91 15.92 -2.53
N LYS A 52 -2.65 16.04 -1.21
CA LYS A 52 -2.83 17.31 -0.48
C LYS A 52 -1.96 18.43 -1.05
N GLU A 53 -0.71 18.12 -1.38
CA GLU A 53 0.19 19.09 -2.01
C GLU A 53 -0.30 19.53 -3.40
N LYS A 54 -0.78 18.58 -4.22
CA LYS A 54 -1.38 18.86 -5.53
C LYS A 54 -2.60 19.78 -5.38
N SER A 55 -3.47 19.54 -4.39
CA SER A 55 -4.62 20.41 -4.09
C SER A 55 -4.19 21.84 -3.77
N LYS A 56 -3.15 22.04 -2.96
CA LYS A 56 -2.60 23.39 -2.69
C LYS A 56 -2.15 24.10 -3.97
N HIS A 57 -1.61 23.38 -4.95
CA HIS A 57 -1.24 23.97 -6.23
C HIS A 57 -2.46 24.32 -7.08
N TYR A 58 -3.52 23.52 -7.05
CA TYR A 58 -4.80 23.88 -7.68
C TYR A 58 -5.44 25.11 -7.04
N GLU A 59 -5.39 25.23 -5.71
CA GLU A 59 -5.87 26.42 -4.99
C GLU A 59 -5.11 27.68 -5.43
N LYS A 60 -3.76 27.60 -5.49
CA LYS A 60 -2.92 28.69 -6.01
C LYS A 60 -3.27 29.06 -7.44
N LEU A 61 -3.45 28.06 -8.31
CA LEU A 61 -3.84 28.28 -9.70
C LEU A 61 -5.19 28.99 -9.79
N GLY A 62 -6.18 28.54 -9.02
CA GLY A 62 -7.51 29.14 -8.98
C GLY A 62 -7.48 30.59 -8.50
N GLY A 63 -6.70 30.89 -7.46
CA GLY A 63 -6.47 32.25 -6.98
C GLY A 63 -5.83 33.15 -8.05
N LEU A 64 -4.78 32.66 -8.71
CA LEU A 64 -4.10 33.39 -9.78
C LEU A 64 -5.04 33.69 -10.96
N VAL A 65 -5.85 32.70 -11.37
CA VAL A 65 -6.85 32.88 -12.43
C VAL A 65 -7.93 33.89 -12.02
N TYR A 66 -8.42 33.82 -10.78
CA TYR A 66 -9.42 34.75 -10.26
C TYR A 66 -8.92 36.20 -10.26
N HIS A 67 -7.71 36.43 -9.74
CA HIS A 67 -7.11 37.77 -9.71
C HIS A 67 -6.87 38.33 -11.11
N HIS A 68 -6.29 37.55 -12.03
CA HIS A 68 -6.08 38.03 -13.40
C HIS A 68 -7.38 38.29 -14.17
N ALA A 69 -8.45 37.55 -13.88
CA ALA A 69 -9.76 37.78 -14.48
C ALA A 69 -10.42 39.06 -13.95
N GLN A 70 -10.15 39.45 -12.70
CA GLN A 70 -10.75 40.62 -12.05
C GLN A 70 -9.94 41.91 -12.26
N ASP A 71 -8.61 41.85 -12.08
CA ASP A 71 -7.76 43.03 -11.90
C ASP A 71 -7.09 43.48 -13.21
N ASP A 72 -6.76 42.53 -14.10
CA ASP A 72 -5.99 42.82 -15.32
C ASP A 72 -6.81 42.74 -16.61
N ASN A 73 -8.09 42.35 -16.52
CA ASN A 73 -8.95 42.06 -17.68
C ASN A 73 -8.23 41.13 -18.70
N MET A 74 -7.37 40.24 -18.18
CA MET A 74 -6.41 39.49 -18.98
C MET A 74 -7.10 38.31 -19.65
N ALA A 75 -7.27 38.38 -20.97
CA ALA A 75 -8.00 37.36 -21.75
C ALA A 75 -7.20 36.06 -21.97
N ASN A 76 -5.90 36.02 -21.65
CA ASN A 76 -5.07 34.81 -21.76
C ASN A 76 -3.82 34.83 -20.84
N PHE A 77 -3.19 33.67 -20.62
CA PHE A 77 -2.01 33.49 -19.75
C PHE A 77 -0.68 33.42 -20.54
N THR A 78 -0.64 33.90 -21.77
CA THR A 78 0.57 33.82 -22.60
C THR A 78 1.69 34.63 -21.96
N GLY A 79 2.86 34.00 -21.75
CA GLY A 79 4.00 34.64 -21.08
C GLY A 79 3.89 34.73 -19.56
N ASN A 80 2.78 34.29 -18.95
CA ASN A 80 2.66 34.23 -17.50
C ASN A 80 3.47 33.04 -16.95
N THR A 81 4.69 33.33 -16.52
CA THR A 81 5.64 32.31 -16.05
C THR A 81 5.14 31.61 -14.78
N GLU A 82 4.47 32.34 -13.89
CA GLU A 82 3.92 31.80 -12.65
C GLU A 82 2.82 30.76 -12.93
N PHE A 83 1.90 31.07 -13.85
CA PHE A 83 0.85 30.14 -14.30
C PHE A 83 1.44 28.81 -14.78
N PHE A 84 2.44 28.87 -15.69
CA PHE A 84 3.04 27.65 -16.25
C PHE A 84 3.85 26.87 -15.21
N GLU A 85 4.50 27.53 -14.27
CA GLU A 85 5.24 26.84 -13.21
C GLU A 85 4.27 26.09 -12.27
N ILE A 86 3.12 26.68 -11.91
CA ILE A 86 2.09 25.98 -11.11
C ILE A 86 1.59 24.72 -11.84
N ILE A 87 1.27 24.83 -13.13
CA ILE A 87 0.84 23.69 -13.97
C ILE A 87 1.93 22.60 -14.02
N LYS A 88 3.19 23.00 -14.18
CA LYS A 88 4.33 22.08 -14.21
C LYS A 88 4.48 21.32 -12.89
N GLN A 89 4.31 21.98 -11.75
CA GLN A 89 4.34 21.32 -10.43
C GLN A 89 3.17 20.35 -10.25
N ILE A 90 1.94 20.73 -10.63
CA ILE A 90 0.77 19.83 -10.61
C ILE A 90 1.05 18.56 -11.42
N ASN A 91 1.61 18.73 -12.63
CA ASN A 91 1.93 17.60 -13.51
C ASN A 91 3.07 16.74 -12.96
N LYS A 92 4.07 17.35 -12.32
CA LYS A 92 5.17 16.63 -11.66
C LYS A 92 4.63 15.75 -10.54
N ILE A 93 3.85 16.33 -9.62
CA ILE A 93 3.24 15.60 -8.51
C ILE A 93 2.33 14.48 -9.04
N GLY A 94 1.54 14.75 -10.08
CA GLY A 94 0.70 13.74 -10.73
C GLY A 94 1.50 12.52 -11.24
N ARG A 95 2.66 12.74 -11.86
CA ARG A 95 3.54 11.65 -12.28
C ARG A 95 4.13 10.88 -11.11
N GLU A 96 4.44 11.54 -10.01
CA GLU A 96 4.96 10.89 -8.80
C GLU A 96 3.91 9.99 -8.13
N ILE A 97 2.66 10.44 -8.07
CA ILE A 97 1.52 9.64 -7.58
C ILE A 97 1.37 8.37 -8.42
N ILE A 98 1.32 8.49 -9.75
CA ILE A 98 1.19 7.33 -10.67
C ILE A 98 2.31 6.31 -10.46
N LYS A 99 3.56 6.77 -10.30
CA LYS A 99 4.70 5.88 -10.02
C LYS A 99 4.54 5.12 -8.71
N LYS A 100 4.03 5.78 -7.66
CA LYS A 100 3.79 5.15 -6.36
C LYS A 100 2.63 4.16 -6.39
N GLU A 101 1.56 4.47 -7.12
CA GLU A 101 0.45 3.55 -7.36
C GLU A 101 0.92 2.30 -8.11
N GLN A 102 1.76 2.47 -9.13
CA GLN A 102 2.36 1.37 -9.87
C GLN A 102 3.25 0.49 -8.98
N ASN A 103 4.03 1.08 -8.08
CA ASN A 103 4.83 0.34 -7.09
C ASN A 103 3.93 -0.53 -6.18
N ILE A 104 2.80 -0.01 -5.71
CA ILE A 104 1.83 -0.81 -4.94
C ILE A 104 1.33 -2.01 -5.76
N ILE A 105 1.01 -1.82 -7.05
CA ILE A 105 0.57 -2.91 -7.94
C ILE A 105 1.66 -3.97 -8.10
N GLU A 106 2.92 -3.56 -8.24
CA GLU A 106 4.07 -4.46 -8.35
C GLU A 106 4.29 -5.29 -7.08
N ILE A 107 4.24 -4.65 -5.90
CA ILE A 107 4.33 -5.35 -4.60
C ILE A 107 3.18 -6.36 -4.48
N LYS A 108 1.94 -5.94 -4.77
CA LYS A 108 0.78 -6.84 -4.70
C LYS A 108 0.94 -8.06 -5.57
N LYS A 109 1.38 -7.86 -6.82
CA LYS A 109 1.61 -8.95 -7.77
C LYS A 109 2.73 -9.88 -7.33
N ALA A 110 3.83 -9.34 -6.82
CA ALA A 110 4.99 -10.12 -6.39
C ALA A 110 4.67 -11.03 -5.19
N TYR A 111 3.81 -10.58 -4.28
CA TYR A 111 3.49 -11.29 -3.03
C TYR A 111 2.10 -11.94 -3.03
N GLY A 112 1.37 -11.90 -4.15
CA GLY A 112 0.02 -12.43 -4.26
C GLY A 112 -0.89 -11.85 -3.18
N ILE A 113 -0.86 -10.53 -3.03
CA ILE A 113 -1.70 -9.76 -2.10
C ILE A 113 -2.89 -9.23 -2.87
N GLU A 114 -4.10 -9.54 -2.41
CA GLU A 114 -5.33 -9.00 -2.96
C GLU A 114 -5.76 -7.74 -2.20
N ASP A 115 -6.62 -6.92 -2.81
CA ASP A 115 -7.19 -5.74 -2.13
C ASP A 115 -7.95 -6.14 -0.86
N SER A 116 -8.62 -7.31 -0.88
CA SER A 116 -9.36 -7.84 0.26
C SER A 116 -8.47 -8.19 1.46
N ASP A 117 -7.17 -8.39 1.26
CA ASP A 117 -6.22 -8.70 2.33
C ASP A 117 -5.76 -7.44 3.08
N ILE A 118 -5.83 -6.28 2.42
CA ILE A 118 -5.39 -5.00 3.00
C ILE A 118 -6.47 -4.44 3.94
N ASP A 119 -7.75 -4.60 3.61
CA ASP A 119 -8.86 -4.06 4.40
C ASP A 119 -9.15 -4.86 5.69
N LYS A 120 -8.74 -6.13 5.76
CA LYS A 120 -8.95 -7.00 6.93
C LYS A 120 -8.05 -6.69 8.13
N ASN A 121 -6.93 -5.98 7.93
CA ASN A 121 -5.98 -5.67 8.99
C ASN A 121 -6.52 -4.66 10.03
N TYR A 122 -7.66 -4.01 9.76
CA TYR A 122 -8.35 -3.15 10.74
C TYR A 122 -9.18 -3.91 11.78
N HIS A 123 -9.46 -5.21 11.58
CA HIS A 123 -10.33 -5.97 12.50
C HIS A 123 -9.60 -6.91 13.46
N TYR A 124 -8.36 -7.33 13.18
CA TYR A 124 -7.63 -8.23 14.08
C TYR A 124 -7.01 -7.55 15.31
N GLN A 125 -6.91 -6.22 15.35
CA GLN A 125 -6.39 -5.52 16.55
C GLN A 125 -7.42 -5.31 17.67
N LYS A 126 -8.65 -5.82 17.54
CA LYS A 126 -9.72 -5.60 18.53
C LYS A 126 -10.10 -6.79 19.40
N ASP A 127 -9.63 -8.00 19.11
CA ASP A 127 -10.15 -9.22 19.77
C ASP A 127 -9.17 -9.90 20.75
N ASP A 128 -7.92 -9.44 20.85
CA ASP A 128 -6.92 -10.03 21.76
C ASP A 128 -6.88 -9.36 23.15
N GLY A 129 -7.99 -8.75 23.56
CA GLY A 129 -8.09 -8.11 24.86
C GLY A 129 -9.47 -8.32 25.45
N LEU A 130 -9.71 -9.51 26.01
CA LEU A 130 -10.52 -9.77 27.22
C LEU A 130 -10.82 -11.28 27.32
N THR A 131 -9.85 -12.07 27.79
CA THR A 131 -10.14 -13.26 28.60
C THR A 131 -9.02 -13.43 29.64
N GLU A 132 -9.07 -12.61 30.68
CA GLU A 132 -8.47 -12.92 31.97
C GLU A 132 -9.55 -12.77 33.04
N GLU A 133 -9.72 -13.83 33.83
CA GLU A 133 -10.40 -13.92 35.15
C GLU A 133 -11.95 -13.81 35.12
N GLU A 134 -12.77 -14.72 35.67
CA GLU A 134 -12.64 -15.78 36.68
C GLU A 134 -13.51 -17.01 36.30
#